data_AF-A0B8F5-F1
#
_entry.id   AF-A0B8F5-F1
#
_cell.length_a   1.000
_cell.length_b   1.000
_cell.length_c   1.000
_cell.angle_alpha   90.00
_cell.angle_beta   90.00
_cell.angle_gamma   90.00
#
_symmetry.space_group_name_H-M   'P 1'
#
loop_
_entity.id
_entity.type
_entity.pdbx_description
1 polymer ?
#
loop_
_entity_poly.entity_id
_entity_poly.type
_entity_poly.pdbx_seq_one_letter_code
_entity_poly.pdbx_strand_id
1 'polypeptide(L)'
;MDFAGLELSRGTLILSSNGKSRPSHVGERMSSGIIKMCDAGDYLGQGMTGGGIVASSCGTYAFRNMSGGWGVILGDAGSFIGVNNSGGKILVKGNAGERVGWLMRSGRITVLGDVGDYAGILAKGGLIRIRGGAGENAGWRAGGVRIEIGRR
;
A
#
# COMPACT_ATOMS: atom_id res chain seq x y z
N MET A 1 19.58 -2.64 -0.70
CA MET A 1 19.78 -1.25 -1.17
C MET A 1 18.57 -0.45 -0.77
N ASP A 2 18.60 0.21 0.37
CA ASP A 2 17.45 0.97 0.81
C ASP A 2 17.37 2.32 0.07
N PHE A 3 16.19 2.94 0.05
CA PHE A 3 15.94 4.27 -0.52
C PHE A 3 16.07 4.38 -2.05
N ALA A 4 16.00 3.27 -2.79
CA ALA A 4 15.99 3.34 -4.25
C ALA A 4 14.80 4.16 -4.76
N GLY A 5 15.03 5.16 -5.61
CA GLY A 5 13.95 6.04 -6.10
C GLY A 5 13.39 7.03 -5.07
N LEU A 6 14.13 7.31 -3.99
CA LEU A 6 13.84 8.42 -3.08
C LEU A 6 13.66 9.73 -3.86
N GLU A 7 12.54 10.42 -3.61
CA GLU A 7 12.17 11.69 -4.24
C GLU A 7 12.15 11.67 -5.78
N LEU A 8 11.94 10.49 -6.39
CA LEU A 8 11.85 10.36 -7.83
C LEU A 8 10.74 11.28 -8.38
N SER A 9 11.13 12.18 -9.28
CA SER A 9 10.25 13.21 -9.85
C SER A 9 9.99 13.05 -11.35
N ARG A 10 10.66 12.09 -12.01
CA ARG A 10 10.44 11.68 -13.41
C ARG A 10 11.22 10.40 -13.74
N GLY A 11 10.87 9.76 -14.86
CA GLY A 11 11.61 8.62 -15.40
C GLY A 11 11.09 7.27 -14.93
N THR A 12 11.83 6.21 -15.28
CA THR A 12 11.50 4.83 -14.88
C THR A 12 12.71 4.20 -14.21
N LEU A 13 12.50 3.56 -13.06
CA LEU A 13 13.49 2.76 -12.36
C LEU A 13 13.05 1.30 -12.39
N ILE A 14 13.91 0.42 -12.89
CA ILE A 14 13.68 -1.03 -12.88
C ILE A 14 14.72 -1.63 -11.94
N LEU A 15 14.24 -2.29 -10.89
CA LEU A 15 15.09 -2.91 -9.87
C LEU A 15 14.94 -4.43 -9.95
N SER A 16 15.97 -5.11 -10.44
CA SER A 16 16.09 -6.56 -10.35
C SER A 16 16.77 -6.94 -9.03
N SER A 17 16.11 -7.71 -8.17
CA SER A 17 16.73 -8.30 -6.97
C SER A 17 17.25 -9.70 -7.27
N ASN A 18 18.40 -10.08 -6.68
CA ASN A 18 18.97 -11.42 -6.74
C ASN A 18 18.60 -12.29 -5.50
N GLY A 19 17.56 -11.90 -4.76
CA GLY A 19 17.01 -12.67 -3.64
C GLY A 19 17.76 -12.53 -2.31
N LYS A 20 18.85 -11.76 -2.23
CA LYS A 20 19.67 -11.67 -1.00
C LYS A 20 19.22 -10.59 -0.01
N SER A 21 18.43 -9.60 -0.44
CA SER A 21 17.85 -8.59 0.46
C SER A 21 16.60 -7.95 -0.15
N ARG A 22 15.63 -7.62 0.70
CA ARG A 22 14.41 -6.87 0.34
C ARG A 22 14.64 -5.40 0.70
N PRO A 23 14.85 -4.50 -0.28
CA PRO A 23 15.17 -3.11 -0.01
C PRO A 23 13.99 -2.36 0.61
N SER A 24 14.23 -1.63 1.69
CA SER A 24 13.23 -0.77 2.34
C SER A 24 13.25 0.65 1.76
N HIS A 25 12.20 1.42 1.99
CA HIS A 25 12.10 2.83 1.58
C HIS A 25 12.18 3.09 0.07
N VAL A 26 11.92 2.07 -0.76
CA VAL A 26 11.91 2.25 -2.21
C VAL A 26 10.76 3.17 -2.62
N GLY A 27 11.02 4.19 -3.43
CA GLY A 27 10.02 5.17 -3.86
C GLY A 27 9.54 6.10 -2.75
N GLU A 28 10.28 6.22 -1.64
CA GLU A 28 9.94 7.18 -0.60
C GLU A 28 9.87 8.60 -1.18
N ARG A 29 8.81 9.33 -0.85
CA ARG A 29 8.56 10.73 -1.25
C ARG A 29 8.60 10.98 -2.75
N MET A 30 8.45 9.95 -3.59
CA MET A 30 8.37 10.15 -5.03
C MET A 30 7.12 10.95 -5.41
N SER A 31 7.26 11.82 -6.41
CA SER A 31 6.22 12.73 -6.89
C SER A 31 5.78 12.43 -8.33
N SER A 32 6.57 11.67 -9.08
CA SER A 32 6.22 11.17 -10.41
C SER A 32 7.17 10.03 -10.82
N GLY A 33 7.07 9.56 -12.07
CA GLY A 33 7.84 8.45 -12.58
C GLY A 33 7.27 7.08 -12.21
N ILE A 34 7.98 6.02 -12.60
CA ILE A 34 7.54 4.63 -12.42
C ILE A 34 8.67 3.81 -11.81
N ILE A 35 8.37 3.06 -10.75
CA ILE A 35 9.28 2.04 -10.20
C ILE A 35 8.69 0.66 -10.47
N LYS A 36 9.49 -0.23 -11.05
CA LYS A 36 9.16 -1.66 -11.18
C LYS A 36 10.21 -2.47 -10.45
N MET A 37 9.80 -3.34 -9.54
CA MET A 37 10.73 -4.13 -8.74
C MET A 37 10.18 -5.51 -8.39
N CYS A 38 11.05 -6.40 -7.93
CA CYS A 38 10.66 -7.67 -7.31
C CYS A 38 10.11 -7.43 -5.89
N ASP A 39 10.66 -8.11 -4.89
CA ASP A 39 10.23 -7.96 -3.49
C ASP A 39 10.79 -6.70 -2.86
N ALA A 40 9.90 -5.88 -2.29
CA ALA A 40 10.25 -4.74 -1.46
C ALA A 40 10.26 -5.13 0.02
N GLY A 41 11.08 -4.44 0.81
CA GLY A 41 11.05 -4.45 2.26
C GLY A 41 9.96 -3.51 2.80
N ASP A 42 10.24 -2.87 3.92
CA ASP A 42 9.31 -1.97 4.59
C ASP A 42 9.26 -0.59 3.92
N TYR A 43 8.19 0.17 4.19
CA TYR A 43 8.05 1.58 3.79
C TYR A 43 8.10 1.85 2.27
N LEU A 44 7.81 0.85 1.44
CA LEU A 44 7.66 1.01 -0.01
C LEU A 44 6.68 2.16 -0.33
N GLY A 45 7.11 3.19 -1.05
CA GLY A 45 6.28 4.32 -1.44
C GLY A 45 5.83 5.21 -0.27
N GLN A 46 6.54 5.21 0.87
CA GLN A 46 6.22 6.11 1.98
C GLN A 46 6.20 7.58 1.51
N GLY A 47 5.16 8.34 1.86
CA GLY A 47 5.07 9.77 1.56
C GLY A 47 4.92 10.09 0.07
N MET A 48 4.58 9.10 -0.76
CA MET A 48 4.40 9.27 -2.20
C MET A 48 3.27 10.26 -2.52
N THR A 49 3.55 11.23 -3.39
CA THR A 49 2.59 12.26 -3.81
C THR A 49 2.15 12.10 -5.27
N GLY A 50 2.85 11.26 -6.04
CA GLY A 50 2.52 10.97 -7.44
C GLY A 50 3.43 9.90 -8.04
N GLY A 51 3.15 9.49 -9.28
CA GLY A 51 3.84 8.40 -9.98
C GLY A 51 3.23 7.02 -9.74
N GLY A 52 3.98 5.97 -10.08
CA GLY A 52 3.53 4.58 -10.03
C GLY A 52 4.58 3.63 -9.49
N ILE A 53 4.17 2.69 -8.63
CA ILE A 53 5.03 1.58 -8.17
C ILE A 53 4.37 0.24 -8.49
N VAL A 54 5.14 -0.69 -9.07
CA VAL A 54 4.77 -2.11 -9.21
C VAL A 54 5.82 -2.95 -8.50
N ALA A 55 5.40 -3.75 -7.52
CA ALA A 55 6.25 -4.68 -6.79
C ALA A 55 5.65 -6.09 -6.74
N SER A 56 6.48 -7.11 -6.65
CA SER A 56 6.03 -8.51 -6.47
C SER A 56 5.39 -8.71 -5.10
N SER A 57 6.08 -8.29 -4.05
CA SER A 57 5.59 -8.29 -2.66
C SER A 57 6.15 -7.08 -1.92
N CYS A 58 5.59 -6.74 -0.77
CA CYS A 58 6.14 -5.70 0.10
C CYS A 58 6.08 -6.08 1.57
N GLY A 59 6.94 -5.45 2.38
CA GLY A 59 6.91 -5.55 3.82
C GLY A 59 5.82 -4.68 4.43
N THR A 60 6.08 -4.24 5.66
CA THR A 60 5.17 -3.42 6.45
C THR A 60 5.19 -1.95 6.03
N TYR A 61 4.11 -1.22 6.37
CA TYR A 61 4.01 0.24 6.16
C TYR A 61 4.14 0.71 4.70
N ALA A 62 3.90 -0.15 3.72
CA ALA A 62 3.89 0.29 2.33
C ALA A 62 2.82 1.36 2.12
N PHE A 63 3.18 2.41 1.39
CA PHE A 63 2.37 3.57 1.04
C PHE A 63 1.86 4.37 2.26
N ARG A 64 2.57 4.31 3.38
CA ARG A 64 2.32 5.16 4.54
C ARG A 64 2.40 6.64 4.15
N ASN A 65 1.47 7.46 4.62
CA ASN A 65 1.39 8.90 4.32
C ASN A 65 1.32 9.25 2.82
N MET A 66 0.84 8.33 1.98
CA MET A 66 0.61 8.62 0.56
C MET A 66 -0.48 9.69 0.41
N SER A 67 -0.31 10.61 -0.54
CA SER A 67 -1.30 11.65 -0.89
C SER A 67 -1.67 11.66 -2.38
N GLY A 68 -0.94 10.91 -3.22
CA GLY A 68 -1.24 10.78 -4.64
C GLY A 68 -0.41 9.68 -5.31
N GLY A 69 -0.69 9.42 -6.59
CA GLY A 69 -0.07 8.32 -7.35
C GLY A 69 -0.81 6.98 -7.23
N TRP A 70 -0.15 5.90 -7.63
CA TRP A 70 -0.70 4.56 -7.54
C TRP A 70 0.35 3.49 -7.23
N GLY A 71 -0.08 2.42 -6.57
CA GLY A 71 0.75 1.27 -6.22
C GLY A 71 0.05 -0.04 -6.57
N VAL A 72 0.78 -1.00 -7.14
CA VAL A 72 0.31 -2.36 -7.42
C VAL A 72 1.28 -3.36 -6.80
N ILE A 73 0.78 -4.18 -5.88
CA ILE A 73 1.47 -5.34 -5.31
C ILE A 73 0.90 -6.59 -5.98
N LEU A 74 1.75 -7.34 -6.68
CA LEU A 74 1.32 -8.48 -7.49
C LEU A 74 1.04 -9.76 -6.67
N GLY A 75 1.67 -9.89 -5.52
CA GLY A 75 1.46 -10.94 -4.54
C GLY A 75 1.00 -10.35 -3.21
N ASP A 76 1.62 -10.80 -2.12
CA ASP A 76 1.22 -10.43 -0.77
C ASP A 76 1.89 -9.14 -0.27
N ALA A 77 1.17 -8.46 0.61
CA ALA A 77 1.61 -7.26 1.28
C ALA A 77 1.68 -7.49 2.80
N GLY A 78 2.65 -6.87 3.48
CA GLY A 78 2.74 -6.90 4.93
C GLY A 78 1.60 -6.14 5.63
N SER A 79 1.74 -5.96 6.94
CA SER A 79 0.81 -5.19 7.76
C SER A 79 0.92 -3.68 7.52
N PHE A 80 -0.09 -2.93 7.95
CA PHE A 80 -0.08 -1.46 7.95
C PHE A 80 -0.02 -0.81 6.56
N ILE A 81 -0.61 -1.44 5.54
CA ILE A 81 -0.65 -0.89 4.18
C ILE A 81 -1.51 0.37 4.15
N GLY A 82 -0.98 1.45 3.58
CA GLY A 82 -1.72 2.70 3.37
C GLY A 82 -2.07 3.43 4.67
N VAL A 83 -1.24 3.33 5.71
CA VAL A 83 -1.46 4.10 6.95
C VAL A 83 -1.48 5.60 6.66
N ASN A 84 -2.50 6.29 7.18
CA ASN A 84 -2.73 7.71 6.98
C ASN A 84 -2.74 8.10 5.48
N ASN A 85 -3.19 7.19 4.61
CA ASN A 85 -3.37 7.48 3.21
C ASN A 85 -4.41 8.60 3.04
N SER A 86 -4.02 9.65 2.33
CA SER A 86 -4.80 10.87 2.14
C SER A 86 -5.08 11.13 0.65
N GLY A 87 -4.75 10.18 -0.22
CA GLY A 87 -5.06 10.20 -1.65
C GLY A 87 -4.58 8.93 -2.35
N GLY A 88 -4.33 8.97 -3.66
CA GLY A 88 -3.77 7.82 -4.37
C GLY A 88 -4.62 6.53 -4.40
N LYS A 89 -4.06 5.49 -5.03
CA LYS A 89 -4.72 4.20 -5.24
C LYS A 89 -3.75 3.04 -5.01
N ILE A 90 -4.09 2.10 -4.13
CA ILE A 90 -3.29 0.92 -3.84
C ILE A 90 -4.09 -0.33 -4.22
N LEU A 91 -3.49 -1.21 -5.00
CA LEU A 91 -4.01 -2.53 -5.33
C LEU A 91 -3.06 -3.60 -4.81
N VAL A 92 -3.56 -4.53 -4.01
CA VAL A 92 -2.87 -5.77 -3.60
C VAL A 92 -3.60 -6.93 -4.23
N LYS A 93 -2.91 -7.71 -5.07
CA LYS A 93 -3.51 -8.87 -5.74
C LYS A 93 -3.57 -10.12 -4.86
N GLY A 94 -2.65 -10.27 -3.91
CA GLY A 94 -2.67 -11.32 -2.90
C GLY A 94 -3.37 -10.89 -1.62
N ASN A 95 -2.86 -11.37 -0.50
CA ASN A 95 -3.32 -11.06 0.85
C ASN A 95 -2.60 -9.82 1.40
N ALA A 96 -3.18 -9.21 2.43
CA ALA A 96 -2.50 -8.17 3.21
C ALA A 96 -2.57 -8.46 4.71
N GLY A 97 -1.60 -7.95 5.46
CA GLY A 97 -1.55 -8.11 6.92
C GLY A 97 -2.65 -7.33 7.67
N GLU A 98 -2.46 -7.13 8.97
CA GLU A 98 -3.38 -6.37 9.81
C GLU A 98 -3.34 -4.86 9.52
N ARG A 99 -4.39 -4.15 9.95
CA ARG A 99 -4.49 -2.68 9.98
C ARG A 99 -4.31 -2.01 8.61
N VAL A 100 -4.78 -2.66 7.55
CA VAL A 100 -4.90 -2.06 6.22
C VAL A 100 -5.73 -0.77 6.30
N GLY A 101 -5.19 0.34 5.80
CA GLY A 101 -5.89 1.62 5.80
C GLY A 101 -6.06 2.27 7.18
N TRP A 102 -5.20 1.96 8.16
CA TRP A 102 -5.21 2.62 9.47
C TRP A 102 -5.10 4.15 9.32
N LEU A 103 -6.01 4.92 9.92
CA LEU A 103 -6.06 6.39 9.82
C LEU A 103 -6.26 6.94 8.40
N MET A 104 -6.69 6.13 7.44
CA MET A 104 -6.95 6.58 6.07
C MET A 104 -7.96 7.73 6.03
N ARG A 105 -7.65 8.81 5.31
CA ARG A 105 -8.48 10.02 5.19
C ARG A 105 -9.15 10.14 3.82
N SER A 106 -8.50 9.65 2.76
CA SER A 106 -9.03 9.66 1.39
C SER A 106 -8.28 8.62 0.53
N GLY A 107 -8.66 8.48 -0.75
CA GLY A 107 -8.04 7.54 -1.68
C GLY A 107 -8.74 6.19 -1.77
N ARG A 108 -8.05 5.19 -2.32
CA ARG A 108 -8.60 3.83 -2.49
C ARG A 108 -7.58 2.76 -2.19
N ILE A 109 -7.96 1.78 -1.37
CA ILE A 109 -7.21 0.54 -1.17
C ILE A 109 -8.10 -0.61 -1.65
N THR A 110 -7.55 -1.49 -2.49
CA THR A 110 -8.22 -2.71 -2.94
C THR A 110 -7.30 -3.90 -2.69
N VAL A 111 -7.80 -4.89 -1.95
CA VAL A 111 -7.13 -6.17 -1.71
C VAL A 111 -7.99 -7.26 -2.35
N LEU A 112 -7.39 -8.07 -3.22
CA LEU A 112 -8.12 -9.15 -3.90
C LEU A 112 -8.17 -10.44 -3.08
N GLY A 113 -7.20 -10.65 -2.18
CA GLY A 113 -7.21 -11.73 -1.20
C GLY A 113 -7.82 -11.31 0.15
N ASP A 114 -7.34 -11.97 1.20
CA ASP A 114 -7.77 -11.76 2.59
C ASP A 114 -6.95 -10.66 3.26
N VAL A 115 -7.52 -10.03 4.29
CA VAL A 115 -6.83 -9.07 5.16
C VAL A 115 -6.88 -9.49 6.62
N GLY A 116 -5.83 -9.14 7.37
CA GLY A 116 -5.81 -9.35 8.82
C GLY A 116 -6.76 -8.44 9.61
N ASP A 117 -6.59 -8.45 10.93
CA ASP A 117 -7.45 -7.71 11.86
C ASP A 117 -7.38 -6.18 11.66
N TYR A 118 -8.41 -5.49 12.15
CA TYR A 118 -8.47 -4.03 12.23
C TYR A 118 -8.36 -3.31 10.88
N ALA A 119 -8.81 -3.94 9.80
CA ALA A 119 -8.93 -3.29 8.49
C ALA A 119 -9.77 -2.00 8.61
N GLY A 120 -9.20 -0.86 8.21
CA GLY A 120 -9.85 0.45 8.27
C GLY A 120 -9.98 1.05 9.68
N ILE A 121 -9.22 0.57 10.67
CA ILE A 121 -9.27 1.15 12.02
C ILE A 121 -9.01 2.67 12.00
N LEU A 122 -9.87 3.43 12.68
CA LEU A 122 -9.83 4.90 12.77
C LEU A 122 -9.86 5.63 11.40
N ALA A 123 -10.20 4.97 10.31
CA ALA A 123 -10.28 5.59 8.99
C ALA A 123 -11.42 6.62 8.93
N LYS A 124 -11.14 7.78 8.32
CA LYS A 124 -12.02 8.95 8.23
C LYS A 124 -12.59 9.22 6.84
N GLY A 125 -12.13 8.51 5.80
CA GLY A 125 -12.65 8.69 4.44
C GLY A 125 -11.98 7.79 3.41
N GLY A 126 -12.52 7.79 2.19
CA GLY A 126 -12.05 6.98 1.06
C GLY A 126 -12.78 5.63 0.91
N LEU A 127 -12.16 4.71 0.16
CA LEU A 127 -12.69 3.37 -0.08
C LEU A 127 -11.65 2.30 0.27
N ILE A 128 -12.04 1.33 1.10
CA ILE A 128 -11.31 0.08 1.32
C ILE A 128 -12.19 -1.05 0.76
N ARG A 129 -11.69 -1.76 -0.24
CA ARG A 129 -12.38 -2.92 -0.84
C ARG A 129 -11.55 -4.18 -0.65
N ILE A 130 -12.15 -5.20 -0.07
CA ILE A 130 -11.53 -6.49 0.22
C ILE A 130 -12.39 -7.56 -0.47
N ARG A 131 -11.83 -8.28 -1.43
CA ARG A 131 -12.58 -9.35 -2.12
C ARG A 131 -12.55 -10.69 -1.39
N GLY A 132 -11.56 -10.93 -0.53
CA GLY A 132 -11.52 -12.05 0.39
C GLY A 132 -12.30 -11.78 1.68
N GLY A 133 -11.82 -12.35 2.78
CA GLY A 133 -12.25 -12.10 4.15
C GLY A 133 -11.44 -11.00 4.82
N ALA A 134 -11.98 -10.49 5.93
CA ALA A 134 -11.27 -9.62 6.85
C ALA A 134 -11.21 -10.27 8.23
N GLY A 135 -10.11 -10.06 8.95
CA GLY A 135 -9.99 -10.44 10.35
C GLY A 135 -10.93 -9.64 11.27
N GLU A 136 -10.71 -9.76 12.57
CA GLU A 136 -11.56 -9.14 13.58
C GLU A 136 -11.53 -7.61 13.50
N ASN A 137 -12.58 -6.96 14.01
CA ASN A 137 -12.61 -5.50 14.22
C ASN A 137 -12.43 -4.65 12.94
N ALA A 138 -12.84 -5.17 11.78
CA ALA A 138 -12.92 -4.37 10.55
C ALA A 138 -13.83 -3.14 10.77
N GLY A 139 -13.32 -1.95 10.42
CA GLY A 139 -14.00 -0.67 10.61
C GLY A 139 -14.00 -0.14 12.04
N TRP A 140 -13.18 -0.68 12.96
CA TRP A 140 -13.16 -0.22 14.35
C TRP A 140 -12.87 1.29 14.47
N ARG A 141 -13.83 2.03 15.06
CA ARG A 141 -13.80 3.50 15.20
C ARG A 141 -13.63 4.27 13.87
N ALA A 142 -13.97 3.64 12.76
CA ALA A 142 -14.02 4.28 11.45
C ALA A 142 -15.23 5.22 11.34
N GLY A 143 -15.15 6.25 10.50
CA GLY A 143 -16.28 7.12 10.20
C GLY A 143 -16.05 7.92 8.92
N GLY A 144 -16.92 7.77 7.91
CA GLY A 144 -16.80 8.45 6.61
C GLY A 144 -16.07 7.65 5.52
N VAL A 145 -15.37 6.56 5.88
CA VAL A 145 -14.81 5.60 4.91
C VAL A 145 -15.89 4.61 4.46
N ARG A 146 -15.86 4.19 3.19
CA ARG A 146 -16.62 3.04 2.70
C ARG A 146 -15.75 1.79 2.78
N ILE A 147 -16.21 0.76 3.49
CA ILE A 147 -15.54 -0.54 3.60
C ILE A 147 -16.43 -1.59 2.96
N GLU A 148 -15.91 -2.31 1.97
CA GLU A 148 -16.61 -3.37 1.26
C GLU A 148 -15.83 -4.67 1.41
N ILE A 149 -16.48 -5.69 1.95
CA ILE A 149 -15.88 -7.02 2.16
C ILE A 149 -16.77 -8.05 1.47
N GLY A 150 -16.15 -8.92 0.67
CA GLY A 150 -16.82 -10.10 0.12
C GLY A 150 -16.51 -10.38 -1.35
N ARG A 151 -16.78 -11.63 -1.73
CA ARG A 151 -16.65 -12.15 -3.09
C ARG A 151 -17.91 -11.80 -3.89
N ARG A 152 -17.89 -10.69 -4.63
CA ARG A 152 -18.79 -10.47 -5.77
C ARG A 152 -18.17 -11.03 -7.03
#